data_AF-A0A1W1ZW20-F1
#
_entry.id   AF-A0A1W1ZW20-F1
#
_cell.length_a   1.000
_cell.length_b   1.000
_cell.length_c   1.000
_cell.angle_alpha   90.00
_cell.angle_beta   90.00
_cell.angle_gamma   90.00
#
_symmetry.space_group_name_H-M   'P 1'
#
loop_
_entity.id
_entity.type
_entity.pdbx_description
1 polymer ?
#
loop_
_entity_poly.entity_id
_entity_poly.type
_entity_poly.pdbx_seq_one_letter_code
_entity_poly.pdbx_strand_id
1 'polypeptide(L)'
;MKRETILKIVKASGVSAGELILVHFWGEDSEKEIANSFLAAVAELGATPVLLQQARSINRDIFASAKESCFDERYFELISKFDAVLDVFACQPIVLGYSLEDEQMDLYRRYMAQLFGKLMECKRFAQIRIPTEANAAESGLDPEDYITRMNEAYDVDYEALGAACRQEAEKYAGAEKAVVHTGEDCELNLDLTGRKWLADAGDGDLPCGEIYIAPVEDRTNGTVFFEEFWLEDEKYSNVTLRVENGEVTGSSDEAVAKLFAGMPRENRIVCELGLGMNPNVKSLCGYTVLDEKMAGTFHIAVGANVMFGGANQATDHTDFVGKGKVEVK
;
A
#
# COMPACT_ATOMS: atom_id res chain seq x y z
N MET A 1 1.15 1.76 -19.47
CA MET A 1 1.64 0.40 -19.17
C MET A 1 1.39 -0.52 -20.36
N LYS A 2 2.33 -1.42 -20.70
CA LYS A 2 2.19 -2.35 -21.84
C LYS A 2 1.37 -3.59 -21.44
N ARG A 3 0.67 -4.21 -22.40
CA ARG A 3 -0.11 -5.45 -22.17
C ARG A 3 0.73 -6.60 -21.59
N GLU A 4 1.98 -6.74 -22.02
CA GLU A 4 2.90 -7.77 -21.50
C GLU A 4 3.15 -7.58 -19.99
N THR A 5 3.37 -6.34 -19.55
CA THR A 5 3.53 -5.99 -18.13
C THR A 5 2.26 -6.33 -17.34
N ILE A 6 1.08 -6.01 -17.87
CA ILE A 6 -0.21 -6.36 -17.25
C ILE A 6 -0.33 -7.88 -17.08
N LEU A 7 0.01 -8.67 -18.10
CA LEU A 7 -0.02 -10.13 -17.99
C LEU A 7 0.94 -10.65 -16.91
N LYS A 8 2.14 -10.09 -16.80
CA LYS A 8 3.09 -10.43 -15.73
C LYS A 8 2.52 -10.11 -14.34
N ILE A 9 1.92 -8.94 -14.16
CA ILE A 9 1.25 -8.52 -12.91
C ILE A 9 0.14 -9.50 -12.54
N VAL A 10 -0.77 -9.79 -13.48
CA VAL A 10 -1.91 -10.70 -13.23
C VAL A 10 -1.45 -12.11 -12.89
N LYS A 11 -0.36 -12.58 -13.52
CA LYS A 11 0.27 -13.86 -13.15
C LYS A 11 0.88 -13.80 -11.76
N ALA A 12 1.58 -12.72 -11.43
CA ALA A 12 2.24 -12.54 -10.14
C ALA A 12 1.25 -12.46 -8.96
N SER A 13 0.05 -11.91 -9.18
CA SER A 13 -1.03 -11.88 -8.20
C SER A 13 -1.71 -13.23 -7.95
N GLY A 14 -1.17 -14.31 -8.53
CA GLY A 14 -1.59 -15.68 -8.28
C GLY A 14 -2.86 -16.13 -8.99
N VAL A 15 -3.33 -15.37 -10.00
CA VAL A 15 -4.52 -15.75 -10.79
C VAL A 15 -4.27 -17.09 -11.48
N SER A 16 -5.21 -18.01 -11.31
CA SER A 16 -5.13 -19.38 -11.77
C SER A 16 -6.37 -19.80 -12.56
N ALA A 17 -6.22 -20.79 -13.45
CA ALA A 17 -7.31 -21.26 -14.29
C ALA A 17 -8.53 -21.73 -13.47
N GLY A 18 -9.73 -21.36 -13.92
CA GLY A 18 -11.00 -21.73 -13.30
C GLY A 18 -11.48 -20.81 -12.16
N GLU A 19 -10.67 -19.83 -11.74
CA GLU A 19 -11.06 -18.85 -10.71
C GLU A 19 -11.99 -17.77 -11.27
N LEU A 20 -12.84 -17.21 -10.41
CA LEU A 20 -13.65 -16.03 -10.70
C LEU A 20 -12.96 -14.78 -10.13
N ILE A 21 -12.51 -13.88 -11.00
CA ILE A 21 -11.68 -12.73 -10.64
C ILE A 21 -12.44 -11.43 -10.85
N LEU A 22 -12.49 -10.59 -9.81
CA LEU A 22 -12.99 -9.23 -9.94
C LEU A 22 -11.85 -8.32 -10.35
N VAL A 23 -11.95 -7.69 -11.52
CA VAL A 23 -11.16 -6.52 -11.86
C VAL A 23 -11.94 -5.31 -11.39
N HIS A 24 -11.54 -4.76 -10.25
CA HIS A 24 -12.10 -3.54 -9.70
C HIS A 24 -11.28 -2.36 -10.22
N PHE A 25 -11.88 -1.46 -11.00
CA PHE A 25 -11.14 -0.45 -11.75
C PHE A 25 -11.56 0.96 -11.37
N TRP A 26 -10.62 1.75 -10.87
CA TRP A 26 -10.79 3.17 -10.58
C TRP A 26 -10.25 3.99 -11.73
N GLY A 27 -11.14 4.47 -12.58
CA GLY A 27 -10.76 5.22 -13.78
C GLY A 27 -11.96 5.64 -14.60
N GLU A 28 -11.78 6.69 -15.39
CA GLU A 28 -12.79 7.24 -16.27
C GLU A 28 -13.02 6.34 -17.50
N ASP A 29 -14.14 6.54 -18.19
CA ASP A 29 -14.43 5.77 -19.41
C ASP A 29 -13.38 5.96 -20.51
N SER A 30 -12.69 7.10 -20.53
CA SER A 30 -11.55 7.36 -21.43
C SER A 30 -10.36 6.44 -21.18
N GLU A 31 -10.28 5.80 -20.00
CA GLU A 31 -9.17 4.97 -19.55
C GLU A 31 -9.52 3.47 -19.56
N LYS A 32 -10.73 3.12 -20.01
CA LYS A 32 -11.30 1.77 -19.95
C LYS A 32 -10.48 0.69 -20.67
N GLU A 33 -9.64 1.07 -21.61
CA GLU A 33 -8.70 0.15 -22.26
C GLU A 33 -7.69 -0.48 -21.28
N ILE A 34 -7.37 0.21 -20.18
CA ILE A 34 -6.55 -0.35 -19.09
C ILE A 34 -7.30 -1.53 -18.45
N ALA A 35 -8.55 -1.31 -18.03
CA ALA A 35 -9.38 -2.38 -17.47
C ALA A 35 -9.56 -3.54 -18.44
N ASN A 36 -9.84 -3.25 -19.72
CA ASN A 36 -9.97 -4.26 -20.78
C ASN A 36 -8.71 -5.12 -20.91
N SER A 37 -7.54 -4.53 -20.75
CA SER A 37 -6.26 -5.25 -20.78
C SER A 37 -6.08 -6.19 -19.59
N PHE A 38 -6.51 -5.79 -18.39
CA PHE A 38 -6.54 -6.67 -17.21
C PHE A 38 -7.54 -7.82 -17.38
N LEU A 39 -8.77 -7.55 -17.84
CA LEU A 39 -9.77 -8.58 -18.13
C LEU A 39 -9.22 -9.61 -19.13
N ALA A 40 -8.59 -9.14 -20.21
CA ALA A 40 -7.99 -10.00 -21.22
C ALA A 40 -6.84 -10.85 -20.65
N ALA A 41 -5.98 -10.28 -19.81
CA ALA A 41 -4.89 -11.01 -19.16
C ALA A 41 -5.41 -12.09 -18.19
N VAL A 42 -6.45 -11.81 -17.42
CA VAL A 42 -7.11 -12.79 -16.55
C VAL A 42 -7.68 -13.96 -17.37
N ALA A 43 -8.38 -13.65 -18.47
CA ALA A 43 -8.91 -14.67 -19.37
C ALA A 43 -7.80 -15.50 -20.05
N GLU A 44 -6.67 -14.87 -20.37
CA GLU A 44 -5.49 -15.53 -20.95
C GLU A 44 -4.88 -16.58 -20.02
N LEU A 45 -5.01 -16.40 -18.69
CA LEU A 45 -4.63 -17.40 -17.68
C LEU A 45 -5.72 -18.47 -17.43
N GLY A 46 -6.84 -18.43 -18.16
CA GLY A 46 -7.94 -19.38 -18.04
C GLY A 46 -8.88 -19.12 -16.86
N ALA A 47 -8.81 -17.93 -16.25
CA ALA A 47 -9.75 -17.48 -15.21
C ALA A 47 -10.91 -16.69 -15.83
N THR A 48 -11.98 -16.49 -15.07
CA THR A 48 -13.17 -15.75 -15.51
C THR A 48 -13.13 -14.31 -14.96
N PRO A 49 -12.89 -13.30 -15.80
CA PRO A 49 -12.89 -11.90 -15.35
C PRO A 49 -14.30 -11.31 -15.26
N VAL A 50 -14.53 -10.47 -14.26
CA VAL A 50 -15.69 -9.56 -14.18
C VAL A 50 -15.18 -8.15 -13.87
N LEU A 51 -15.75 -7.14 -14.52
CA LEU A 51 -15.41 -5.73 -14.30
C LEU A 51 -16.39 -5.08 -13.32
N LEU A 52 -15.85 -4.39 -12.31
CA LEU A 52 -16.56 -3.36 -11.57
C LEU A 52 -15.78 -2.05 -11.69
N GLN A 53 -16.33 -1.06 -12.38
CA GLN A 53 -15.69 0.22 -12.61
C GLN A 53 -16.21 1.28 -11.63
N GLN A 54 -15.29 2.09 -11.09
CA GLN A 54 -15.52 3.25 -10.24
C GLN A 54 -14.96 4.51 -10.94
N ALA A 55 -15.71 5.06 -11.89
CA ALA A 55 -15.36 6.35 -12.51
C ALA A 55 -15.88 7.49 -11.62
N ARG A 56 -15.10 8.56 -11.42
CA ARG A 56 -15.49 9.70 -10.58
C ARG A 56 -16.73 10.38 -11.16
N SER A 57 -16.76 10.55 -12.48
CA SER A 57 -17.91 11.13 -13.20
C SER A 57 -19.19 10.31 -13.05
N ILE A 58 -19.11 8.99 -13.16
CA ILE A 58 -20.26 8.08 -13.02
C ILE A 58 -20.73 8.02 -11.57
N ASN A 59 -19.80 7.88 -10.62
CA ASN A 59 -20.14 7.86 -9.20
C ASN A 59 -20.80 9.17 -8.77
N ARG A 60 -20.32 10.33 -9.24
CA ARG A 60 -21.01 11.61 -9.02
C ARG A 60 -22.47 11.54 -9.47
N ASP A 61 -22.74 11.09 -10.69
CA ASP A 61 -24.10 11.10 -11.25
C ASP A 61 -25.03 10.07 -10.57
N ILE A 62 -24.49 8.89 -10.22
CA ILE A 62 -25.20 7.87 -9.46
C ILE A 62 -25.57 8.40 -8.07
N PHE A 63 -24.60 8.91 -7.30
CA PHE A 63 -24.83 9.31 -5.92
C PHE A 63 -25.57 10.65 -5.79
N ALA A 64 -25.51 11.53 -6.79
CA ALA A 64 -26.41 12.68 -6.89
C ALA A 64 -27.90 12.26 -6.99
N SER A 65 -28.17 11.07 -7.53
CA SER A 65 -29.52 10.53 -7.76
C SER A 65 -29.92 9.42 -6.78
N ALA A 66 -28.96 8.88 -6.03
CA ALA A 66 -29.14 7.72 -5.18
C ALA A 66 -30.07 8.04 -4.00
N LYS A 67 -30.81 7.03 -3.57
CA LYS A 67 -31.66 7.07 -2.38
C LYS A 67 -31.10 6.13 -1.34
N GLU A 68 -31.51 6.32 -0.09
CA GLU A 68 -31.10 5.48 1.04
C GLU A 68 -31.35 3.97 0.82
N SER A 69 -32.31 3.60 -0.02
CA SER A 69 -32.62 2.21 -0.36
C SER A 69 -31.70 1.59 -1.42
N CYS A 70 -30.79 2.36 -2.03
CA CYS A 70 -29.82 1.85 -3.00
C CYS A 70 -28.67 1.13 -2.29
N PHE A 71 -28.02 0.19 -2.98
CA PHE A 71 -26.87 -0.57 -2.47
C PHE A 71 -27.16 -1.27 -1.14
N ASP A 72 -28.24 -2.06 -1.09
CA ASP A 72 -28.46 -2.96 0.04
C ASP A 72 -27.40 -4.07 0.09
N GLU A 73 -27.40 -4.83 1.18
CA GLU A 73 -26.40 -5.86 1.48
C GLU A 73 -26.21 -6.88 0.35
N ARG A 74 -27.24 -7.18 -0.45
CA ARG A 74 -27.15 -8.13 -1.56
C ARG A 74 -26.18 -7.67 -2.64
N TYR A 75 -26.02 -6.36 -2.83
CA TYR A 75 -25.03 -5.81 -3.76
C TYR A 75 -23.61 -6.19 -3.31
N PHE A 76 -23.32 -6.02 -2.02
CA PHE A 76 -22.01 -6.30 -1.45
C PHE A 76 -21.74 -7.81 -1.34
N GLU A 77 -22.77 -8.63 -1.10
CA GLU A 77 -22.65 -10.10 -1.10
C GLU A 77 -22.21 -10.70 -2.45
N LEU A 78 -22.37 -9.97 -3.56
CA LEU A 78 -21.84 -10.38 -4.86
C LEU A 78 -20.31 -10.44 -4.84
N ILE A 79 -19.67 -9.55 -4.08
CA ILE A 79 -18.20 -9.43 -4.00
C ILE A 79 -17.63 -10.67 -3.30
N SER A 80 -18.32 -11.20 -2.29
CA SER A 80 -17.92 -12.42 -1.58
C SER A 80 -17.98 -13.68 -2.45
N LYS A 81 -18.41 -13.61 -3.71
CA LYS A 81 -18.40 -14.73 -4.66
C LYS A 81 -17.11 -14.83 -5.48
N PHE A 82 -16.27 -13.79 -5.46
CA PHE A 82 -15.01 -13.78 -6.19
C PHE A 82 -13.90 -14.50 -5.41
N ASP A 83 -13.07 -15.24 -6.12
CA ASP A 83 -11.91 -15.92 -5.54
C ASP A 83 -10.78 -14.93 -5.22
N ALA A 84 -10.65 -13.88 -6.04
CA ALA A 84 -9.69 -12.80 -5.85
C ALA A 84 -10.16 -11.49 -6.49
N VAL A 85 -9.54 -10.40 -6.04
CA VAL A 85 -9.73 -9.05 -6.55
C VAL A 85 -8.40 -8.49 -7.04
N LEU A 86 -8.43 -7.89 -8.23
CA LEU A 86 -7.40 -6.99 -8.73
C LEU A 86 -7.96 -5.58 -8.67
N ASP A 87 -7.51 -4.78 -7.70
CA ASP A 87 -7.94 -3.40 -7.46
C ASP A 87 -7.01 -2.44 -8.21
N VAL A 88 -7.42 -2.04 -9.39
CA VAL A 88 -6.62 -1.32 -10.39
C VAL A 88 -6.91 0.18 -10.32
N PHE A 89 -5.93 0.96 -9.90
CA PHE A 89 -6.02 2.41 -9.71
C PHE A 89 -5.41 3.17 -10.89
N ALA A 90 -6.25 3.69 -11.80
CA ALA A 90 -5.84 4.75 -12.73
C ALA A 90 -5.92 6.15 -12.10
N CYS A 91 -6.62 6.28 -10.97
CA CYS A 91 -6.63 7.46 -10.11
C CYS A 91 -6.89 7.06 -8.65
N GLN A 92 -6.66 7.98 -7.72
CA GLN A 92 -6.89 7.78 -6.29
C GLN A 92 -8.34 7.36 -6.02
N PRO A 93 -8.55 6.27 -5.25
CA PRO A 93 -9.88 5.77 -4.93
C PRO A 93 -10.65 6.72 -4.03
N ILE A 94 -11.96 6.52 -3.93
CA ILE A 94 -12.91 7.25 -3.05
C ILE A 94 -13.11 8.73 -3.42
N VAL A 95 -12.12 9.42 -3.98
CA VAL A 95 -12.22 10.84 -4.34
C VAL A 95 -13.16 11.03 -5.53
N LEU A 96 -14.21 11.86 -5.37
CA LEU A 96 -15.09 12.25 -6.47
C LEU A 96 -14.58 13.45 -7.27
N GLY A 97 -13.82 14.35 -6.67
CA GLY A 97 -13.38 15.60 -7.31
C GLY A 97 -14.52 16.63 -7.55
N TYR A 98 -15.70 16.40 -6.98
CA TYR A 98 -16.87 17.27 -7.04
C TYR A 98 -17.60 17.27 -5.71
N SER A 99 -18.31 18.35 -5.40
CA SER A 99 -19.19 18.43 -4.23
C SER A 99 -20.54 17.78 -4.53
N LEU A 100 -20.98 16.87 -3.67
CA LEU A 100 -22.40 16.49 -3.55
C LEU A 100 -22.97 17.15 -2.30
N GLU A 101 -24.30 17.16 -2.19
CA GLU A 101 -25.00 17.51 -0.95
C GLU A 101 -24.64 16.53 0.18
N ASP A 102 -24.75 16.97 1.44
CA ASP A 102 -24.23 16.22 2.61
C ASP A 102 -24.83 14.81 2.73
N GLU A 103 -26.14 14.66 2.54
CA GLU A 103 -26.84 13.37 2.64
C GLU A 103 -26.32 12.37 1.58
N GLN A 104 -26.08 12.84 0.35
CA GLN A 104 -25.55 12.04 -0.76
C GLN A 104 -24.09 11.65 -0.52
N MET A 105 -23.29 12.57 0.02
CA MET A 105 -21.91 12.26 0.41
C MET A 105 -21.87 11.21 1.53
N ASP A 106 -22.78 11.26 2.49
CA ASP A 106 -22.86 10.26 3.56
C ASP A 106 -23.26 8.88 3.05
N LEU A 107 -24.19 8.82 2.08
CA LEU A 107 -24.51 7.57 1.38
C LEU A 107 -23.31 7.02 0.62
N TYR A 108 -22.57 7.88 -0.09
CA TYR A 108 -21.36 7.49 -0.81
C TYR A 108 -20.26 6.97 0.12
N ARG A 109 -20.01 7.64 1.25
CA ARG A 109 -19.05 7.18 2.27
C ARG A 109 -19.41 5.80 2.82
N ARG A 110 -20.69 5.56 3.13
CA ARG A 110 -21.17 4.24 3.59
C ARG A 110 -21.07 3.17 2.52
N TYR A 111 -21.34 3.51 1.26
CA TYR A 111 -21.12 2.60 0.15
C TYR A 111 -19.65 2.21 0.05
N MET A 112 -18.74 3.18 0.10
CA MET A 112 -17.30 2.93 0.01
C MET A 112 -16.78 2.10 1.19
N ALA A 113 -17.22 2.39 2.41
CA ALA A 113 -16.84 1.60 3.58
C ALA A 113 -17.27 0.12 3.45
N GLN A 114 -18.50 -0.14 3.00
CA GLN A 114 -19.00 -1.50 2.78
C GLN A 114 -18.32 -2.20 1.61
N LEU A 115 -18.08 -1.46 0.51
CA LEU A 115 -17.38 -1.96 -0.67
C LEU A 115 -15.97 -2.44 -0.30
N PHE A 116 -15.14 -1.57 0.28
CA PHE A 116 -13.78 -1.92 0.69
C PHE A 116 -13.78 -3.03 1.75
N GLY A 117 -14.71 -3.01 2.71
CA GLY A 117 -14.86 -4.09 3.68
C GLY A 117 -15.03 -5.45 2.99
N LYS A 118 -15.87 -5.55 1.96
CA LYS A 118 -16.06 -6.80 1.21
C LYS A 118 -14.91 -7.16 0.28
N LEU A 119 -14.24 -6.18 -0.33
CA LEU A 119 -13.07 -6.44 -1.16
C LEU A 119 -11.92 -7.04 -0.33
N MET A 120 -11.70 -6.55 0.88
CA MET A 120 -10.67 -7.05 1.80
C MET A 120 -11.00 -8.41 2.43
N GLU A 121 -12.27 -8.84 2.41
CA GLU A 121 -12.66 -10.21 2.83
C GLU A 121 -12.27 -11.28 1.80
N CYS A 122 -11.96 -10.89 0.55
CA CYS A 122 -11.54 -11.83 -0.48
C CYS A 122 -10.20 -12.49 -0.11
N LYS A 123 -10.05 -13.77 -0.50
CA LYS A 123 -8.85 -14.57 -0.13
C LYS A 123 -7.55 -13.98 -0.66
N ARG A 124 -7.62 -13.32 -1.82
CA ARG A 124 -6.50 -12.60 -2.43
C ARG A 124 -7.01 -11.26 -2.94
N PHE A 125 -6.31 -10.20 -2.57
CA PHE A 125 -6.64 -8.83 -2.89
C PHE A 125 -5.33 -8.11 -3.24
N ALA A 126 -5.14 -7.80 -4.51
CA ALA A 126 -3.96 -7.10 -5.00
C ALA A 126 -4.34 -5.69 -5.43
N GLN A 127 -3.62 -4.68 -4.93
CA GLN A 127 -3.81 -3.30 -5.32
C GLN A 127 -2.74 -2.87 -6.31
N ILE A 128 -3.13 -2.21 -7.40
CA ILE A 128 -2.26 -1.99 -8.55
C ILE A 128 -2.35 -0.54 -8.99
N ARG A 129 -1.30 0.25 -8.77
CA ARG A 129 -1.21 1.65 -9.19
C ARG A 129 -0.76 1.77 -10.64
N ILE A 130 -1.59 2.35 -11.52
CA ILE A 130 -1.28 2.47 -12.95
C ILE A 130 -0.52 3.78 -13.23
N PRO A 131 0.52 3.77 -14.10
CA PRO A 131 1.24 4.98 -14.50
C PRO A 131 0.36 5.87 -15.39
N THR A 132 -0.45 6.72 -14.75
CA THR A 132 -1.32 7.72 -15.38
C THR A 132 -0.94 9.13 -14.93
N GLU A 133 -1.36 10.14 -15.68
CA GLU A 133 -1.18 11.55 -15.28
C GLU A 133 -1.93 11.89 -14.00
N ALA A 134 -3.09 11.24 -13.76
CA ALA A 134 -3.88 11.45 -12.54
C ALA A 134 -3.11 10.98 -11.30
N ASN A 135 -2.58 9.76 -11.31
CA ASN A 135 -1.76 9.26 -10.21
C ASN A 135 -0.45 10.03 -10.06
N ALA A 136 0.14 10.53 -11.16
CA ALA A 136 1.31 11.39 -11.08
C ALA A 136 1.01 12.69 -10.31
N ALA A 137 -0.08 13.38 -10.67
CA ALA A 137 -0.51 14.59 -9.99
C ALA A 137 -0.82 14.33 -8.50
N GLU A 138 -1.43 13.19 -8.19
CA GLU A 138 -1.76 12.78 -6.81
C GLU A 138 -0.51 12.38 -6.00
N SER A 139 0.57 11.93 -6.66
CA SER A 139 1.85 11.64 -6.02
C SER A 139 2.73 12.88 -5.79
N GLY A 140 2.38 14.04 -6.37
CA GLY A 140 3.21 15.24 -6.35
C GLY A 140 4.44 15.20 -7.27
N LEU A 141 4.58 14.16 -8.09
CA LEU A 141 5.68 13.99 -9.04
C LEU A 141 5.36 14.59 -10.41
N ASP A 142 6.41 14.91 -11.16
CA ASP A 142 6.28 15.23 -12.58
C ASP A 142 5.71 14.01 -13.35
N PRO A 143 4.74 14.20 -14.27
CA PRO A 143 4.13 13.09 -14.98
C PRO A 143 5.09 12.19 -15.76
N GLU A 144 6.12 12.75 -16.41
CA GLU A 144 7.07 11.96 -17.17
C GLU A 144 7.99 11.15 -16.24
N ASP A 145 8.45 11.75 -15.15
CA ASP A 145 9.24 11.08 -14.11
C ASP A 145 8.44 9.96 -13.42
N TYR A 146 7.20 10.24 -12.99
CA TYR A 146 6.31 9.26 -12.37
C TYR A 146 6.08 8.06 -13.28
N ILE A 147 5.66 8.30 -14.53
CA ILE A 147 5.37 7.23 -15.49
C ILE A 147 6.63 6.40 -15.76
N THR A 148 7.80 7.03 -15.86
CA THR A 148 9.07 6.33 -16.07
C THR A 148 9.39 5.41 -14.89
N ARG A 149 9.41 5.95 -13.67
CA ARG A 149 9.72 5.21 -12.44
C ARG A 149 8.77 4.04 -12.21
N MET A 150 7.46 4.27 -12.37
CA MET A 150 6.46 3.22 -12.23
C MET A 150 6.67 2.11 -13.26
N ASN A 151 6.86 2.45 -14.55
CA ASN A 151 7.10 1.42 -15.57
C ASN A 151 8.38 0.63 -15.31
N GLU A 152 9.46 1.25 -14.81
CA GLU A 152 10.68 0.57 -14.41
C GLU A 152 10.44 -0.37 -13.21
N ALA A 153 9.74 0.10 -12.17
CA ALA A 153 9.38 -0.69 -10.99
C ALA A 153 8.55 -1.94 -11.34
N TYR A 154 7.70 -1.84 -12.37
CA TYR A 154 6.92 -2.94 -12.92
C TYR A 154 7.70 -3.88 -13.85
N ASP A 155 8.83 -3.45 -14.42
CA ASP A 155 9.65 -4.26 -15.35
C ASP A 155 10.60 -5.21 -14.64
N VAL A 156 10.08 -5.95 -13.66
CA VAL A 156 10.84 -6.92 -12.85
C VAL A 156 10.54 -8.36 -13.28
N ASP A 157 11.48 -9.25 -12.98
CA ASP A 157 11.21 -10.68 -12.98
C ASP A 157 10.50 -11.04 -11.66
N TYR A 158 9.18 -11.12 -11.71
CA TYR A 158 8.32 -11.42 -10.57
C TYR A 158 8.61 -12.78 -9.93
N GLU A 159 8.99 -13.78 -10.72
CA GLU A 159 9.30 -15.10 -10.16
C GLU A 159 10.62 -15.05 -9.37
N ALA A 160 11.64 -14.38 -9.93
CA ALA A 160 12.91 -14.18 -9.26
C ALA A 160 12.78 -13.28 -8.02
N LEU A 161 12.05 -12.16 -8.13
CA LEU A 161 11.79 -11.25 -7.01
C LEU A 161 11.03 -11.97 -5.89
N GLY A 162 9.97 -12.70 -6.21
CA GLY A 162 9.22 -13.49 -5.23
C GLY A 162 10.07 -14.59 -4.59
N ALA A 163 10.96 -15.23 -5.33
CA ALA A 163 11.90 -16.20 -4.75
C ALA A 163 12.89 -15.53 -3.78
N ALA A 164 13.41 -14.35 -4.13
CA ALA A 164 14.31 -13.58 -3.28
C ALA A 164 13.62 -13.10 -1.99
N CYS A 165 12.41 -12.53 -2.08
CA CYS A 165 11.65 -12.11 -0.90
C CYS A 165 11.34 -13.29 0.02
N ARG A 166 10.89 -14.43 -0.53
CA ARG A 166 10.66 -15.65 0.27
C ARG A 166 11.91 -16.13 0.96
N GLN A 167 13.04 -16.18 0.26
CA GLN A 167 14.31 -16.60 0.84
C GLN A 167 14.75 -15.69 2.00
N GLU A 168 14.60 -14.36 1.83
CA GLU A 168 14.98 -13.40 2.85
C GLU A 168 14.03 -13.45 4.07
N ALA A 169 12.72 -13.60 3.86
CA ALA A 169 11.76 -13.82 4.93
C ALA A 169 12.01 -15.13 5.70
N GLU A 170 12.33 -16.22 4.99
CA GLU A 170 12.70 -17.51 5.60
C GLU A 170 14.00 -17.44 6.40
N LYS A 171 14.99 -16.68 5.91
CA LYS A 171 16.25 -16.44 6.62
C LYS A 171 16.03 -15.75 7.97
N TYR A 172 15.02 -14.88 8.07
CA TYR A 172 14.65 -14.19 9.31
C TYR A 172 13.52 -14.88 10.08
N ALA A 173 13.08 -16.06 9.65
CA ALA A 173 12.02 -16.78 10.34
C ALA A 173 12.45 -17.13 11.78
N GLY A 174 11.65 -16.70 12.75
CA GLY A 174 11.91 -16.92 14.17
C GLY A 174 12.91 -15.96 14.80
N ALA A 175 13.40 -14.96 14.06
CA ALA A 175 14.14 -13.85 14.66
C ALA A 175 13.25 -13.11 15.67
N GLU A 176 13.82 -12.79 16.83
CA GLU A 176 13.10 -12.14 17.93
C GLU A 176 13.48 -10.66 18.06
N LYS A 177 14.49 -10.20 17.32
CA LYS A 177 14.96 -8.81 17.39
C LYS A 177 15.39 -8.27 16.04
N ALA A 178 15.08 -7.00 15.79
CA ALA A 178 15.74 -6.20 14.77
C ALA A 178 16.36 -4.93 15.37
N VAL A 179 17.46 -4.47 14.78
CA VAL A 179 18.07 -3.17 15.08
C VAL A 179 18.29 -2.42 13.77
N VAL A 180 17.66 -1.26 13.64
CA VAL A 180 17.85 -0.35 12.51
C VAL A 180 18.91 0.68 12.88
N HIS A 181 20.03 0.66 12.17
CA HIS A 181 21.15 1.58 12.34
C HIS A 181 21.11 2.65 11.26
N THR A 182 21.00 3.91 11.66
CA THR A 182 20.85 5.07 10.76
C THR A 182 21.67 6.26 11.24
N GLY A 183 21.99 7.18 10.33
CA GLY A 183 22.81 8.35 10.64
C GLY A 183 24.18 7.97 11.22
N GLU A 184 24.73 8.82 12.08
CA GLU A 184 26.01 8.54 12.76
C GLU A 184 25.82 7.58 13.96
N ASP A 185 24.80 7.82 14.79
CA ASP A 185 24.65 7.15 16.10
C ASP A 185 23.20 6.72 16.42
N CYS A 186 22.27 6.69 15.45
CA CYS A 186 20.88 6.30 15.71
C CYS A 186 20.69 4.78 15.64
N GLU A 187 20.13 4.21 16.71
CA GLU A 187 19.73 2.81 16.79
C GLU A 187 18.27 2.70 17.24
N LEU A 188 17.43 2.07 16.41
CA LEU A 188 16.06 1.71 16.75
C LEU A 188 15.97 0.20 16.97
N ASN A 189 15.63 -0.21 18.19
CA ASN A 189 15.50 -1.61 18.57
C ASN A 189 14.03 -2.03 18.48
N LEU A 190 13.75 -3.11 17.76
CA LEU A 190 12.42 -3.69 17.59
C LEU A 190 12.40 -5.11 18.16
N ASP A 191 11.38 -5.41 18.97
CA ASP A 191 11.09 -6.77 19.43
C ASP A 191 10.15 -7.43 18.40
N LEU A 192 10.54 -8.60 17.91
CA LEU A 192 9.85 -9.38 16.89
C LEU A 192 9.36 -10.73 17.44
N THR A 193 9.39 -10.92 18.76
CA THR A 193 9.07 -12.19 19.41
C THR A 193 7.68 -12.68 19.02
N GLY A 194 7.61 -13.89 18.45
CA GLY A 194 6.34 -14.51 18.02
C GLY A 194 5.71 -13.88 16.78
N ARG A 195 6.44 -13.00 16.07
CA ARG A 195 5.99 -12.35 14.84
C ARG A 195 6.49 -13.11 13.61
N LYS A 196 5.90 -12.81 12.46
CA LYS A 196 6.18 -13.49 11.19
C LYS A 196 6.56 -12.48 10.12
N TRP A 197 7.68 -12.72 9.43
CA TRP A 197 8.02 -12.02 8.21
C TRP A 197 7.09 -12.43 7.07
N LEU A 198 6.55 -11.42 6.39
CA LEU A 198 5.71 -11.53 5.22
C LEU A 198 6.46 -10.97 4.02
N ALA A 199 6.05 -11.39 2.84
CA ALA A 199 6.60 -10.90 1.57
C ALA A 199 5.46 -10.26 0.79
N ASP A 200 5.71 -9.09 0.22
CA ASP A 200 4.89 -8.54 -0.86
C ASP A 200 5.73 -8.58 -2.14
N ALA A 201 5.41 -9.56 -2.98
CA ALA A 201 6.12 -9.81 -4.22
C ALA A 201 5.15 -10.09 -5.38
N GLY A 202 4.02 -9.39 -5.37
CA GLY A 202 3.04 -9.37 -6.47
C GLY A 202 1.62 -9.71 -6.06
N ASP A 203 1.37 -9.96 -4.77
CA ASP A 203 0.09 -10.40 -4.20
C ASP A 203 -0.48 -9.47 -3.12
N GLY A 204 0.15 -8.31 -2.90
CA GLY A 204 -0.32 -7.24 -2.01
C GLY A 204 -0.42 -5.89 -2.75
N ASP A 205 0.55 -5.00 -2.54
CA ASP A 205 0.62 -3.71 -3.20
C ASP A 205 1.59 -3.74 -4.40
N LEU A 206 1.18 -3.11 -5.50
CA LEU A 206 1.95 -3.04 -6.72
C LEU A 206 2.20 -1.59 -7.16
N PRO A 207 3.47 -1.23 -7.47
CA PRO A 207 4.67 -2.09 -7.59
C PRO A 207 5.09 -2.79 -6.29
N CYS A 208 5.55 -4.03 -6.40
CA CYS A 208 5.88 -4.87 -5.25
C CYS A 208 7.39 -4.96 -5.05
N GLY A 209 7.80 -5.70 -4.01
CA GLY A 209 9.19 -6.07 -3.77
C GLY A 209 9.67 -5.63 -2.41
N GLU A 210 9.10 -6.20 -1.36
CA GLU A 210 9.60 -6.03 0.00
C GLU A 210 9.36 -7.30 0.83
N ILE A 211 9.99 -7.33 2.00
CA ILE A 211 9.54 -8.14 3.13
C ILE A 211 9.25 -7.25 4.31
N TYR A 212 8.25 -7.60 5.11
CA TYR A 212 7.80 -6.77 6.22
C TYR A 212 7.34 -7.60 7.41
N ILE A 213 7.27 -6.96 8.58
CA ILE A 213 6.87 -7.58 9.84
C ILE A 213 6.25 -6.57 10.80
N ALA A 214 5.21 -6.98 11.53
CA ALA A 214 4.70 -6.22 12.66
C ALA A 214 5.59 -6.42 13.90
N PRO A 215 6.27 -5.40 14.45
CA PRO A 215 6.94 -5.51 15.74
C PRO A 215 5.94 -5.67 16.91
N VAL A 216 6.44 -5.98 18.10
CA VAL A 216 5.65 -5.94 19.34
C VAL A 216 5.38 -4.48 19.71
N GLU A 217 4.10 -4.13 19.79
CA GLU A 217 3.63 -2.74 19.77
C GLU A 217 4.28 -1.87 20.83
N ASP A 218 4.48 -2.39 22.04
CA ASP A 218 4.97 -1.62 23.19
C ASP A 218 6.47 -1.80 23.48
N ARG A 219 7.23 -2.36 22.53
CA ARG A 219 8.64 -2.76 22.75
C ARG A 219 9.66 -2.17 21.80
N THR A 220 9.23 -1.33 20.87
CA THR A 220 10.16 -0.58 20.02
C THR A 220 10.77 0.60 20.80
N ASN A 221 12.09 0.74 20.80
CA ASN A 221 12.80 1.78 21.57
C ASN A 221 14.06 2.28 20.86
N GLY A 222 14.32 3.58 20.95
CA GLY A 222 15.55 4.20 20.47
C GLY A 222 15.31 5.39 19.57
N THR A 223 16.19 5.60 18.59
CA THR A 223 16.09 6.70 17.63
C THR A 223 16.32 6.21 16.21
N VAL A 224 15.69 6.87 15.25
CA VAL A 224 15.85 6.58 13.82
C VAL A 224 16.00 7.88 13.05
N PHE A 225 17.00 7.93 12.17
CA PHE A 225 17.32 9.08 11.34
C PHE A 225 16.88 8.88 9.89
N PHE A 226 16.29 9.92 9.32
CA PHE A 226 15.88 10.02 7.93
C PHE A 226 16.53 11.25 7.28
N GLU A 227 17.28 11.03 6.20
CA GLU A 227 17.85 12.11 5.39
C GLU A 227 16.75 12.95 4.74
N GLU A 228 15.75 12.25 4.19
CA GLU A 228 14.52 12.83 3.65
C GLU A 228 13.35 12.17 4.37
N PHE A 229 12.43 12.98 4.91
CA PHE A 229 11.30 12.51 5.72
C PHE A 229 10.02 13.17 5.22
N TRP A 230 8.98 12.38 4.97
CA TRP A 230 7.71 12.87 4.45
C TRP A 230 6.60 12.61 5.45
N LEU A 231 5.78 13.63 5.70
CA LEU A 231 4.63 13.56 6.60
C LEU A 231 3.58 14.59 6.19
N GLU A 232 2.32 14.18 6.05
CA GLU A 232 1.18 15.06 5.67
C GLU A 232 1.47 15.97 4.46
N ASP A 233 1.92 15.38 3.34
CA ASP A 233 2.31 16.06 2.10
C ASP A 233 3.51 17.03 2.21
N GLU A 234 4.12 17.15 3.39
CA GLU A 234 5.31 17.96 3.61
C GLU A 234 6.59 17.12 3.61
N LYS A 235 7.66 17.70 3.04
CA LYS A 235 9.01 17.14 3.05
C LYS A 235 9.89 17.87 4.06
N TYR A 236 10.51 17.09 4.92
CA TYR A 236 11.50 17.51 5.90
C TYR A 236 12.86 16.89 5.56
N SER A 237 13.94 17.44 6.13
CA SER A 237 15.29 16.96 5.90
C SER A 237 16.03 16.75 7.20
N ASN A 238 16.83 15.68 7.28
CA ASN A 238 17.64 15.32 8.44
C ASN A 238 16.81 15.20 9.74
N VAL A 239 15.72 14.44 9.68
CA VAL A 239 14.80 14.22 10.80
C VAL A 239 15.23 13.01 11.60
N THR A 240 15.34 13.16 12.93
CA THR A 240 15.50 12.04 13.86
C THR A 240 14.23 11.89 14.67
N LEU A 241 13.60 10.72 14.62
CA LEU A 241 12.49 10.38 15.51
C LEU A 241 13.01 9.69 16.78
N ARG A 242 12.37 9.98 17.92
CA ARG A 242 12.57 9.28 19.20
C ARG A 242 11.37 8.38 19.46
N VAL A 243 11.64 7.11 19.75
CA VAL A 243 10.61 6.09 20.03
C VAL A 243 10.84 5.51 21.43
N GLU A 244 9.78 5.48 22.23
CA GLU A 244 9.79 4.88 23.57
C GLU A 244 8.56 4.02 23.78
N ASN A 245 8.77 2.78 24.23
CA ASN A 245 7.70 1.79 24.46
C ASN A 245 6.72 1.70 23.27
N GLY A 246 7.27 1.65 22.05
CA GLY A 246 6.49 1.58 20.83
C GLY A 246 6.09 2.91 20.19
N GLU A 247 6.04 3.98 20.97
CA GLU A 247 5.41 5.24 20.57
C GLU A 247 6.45 6.26 20.10
N VAL A 248 6.19 6.93 18.99
CA VAL A 248 6.95 8.13 18.61
C VAL A 248 6.67 9.23 19.64
N THR A 249 7.68 9.55 20.45
CA THR A 249 7.56 10.52 21.57
C THR A 249 8.19 11.88 21.27
N GLY A 250 8.95 12.00 20.17
CA GLY A 250 9.53 13.27 19.76
C GLY A 250 10.27 13.21 18.43
N SER A 251 10.70 14.38 17.97
CA SER A 251 11.49 14.57 16.75
C SER A 251 12.55 15.65 16.96
N SER A 252 13.65 15.59 16.20
CA SER A 252 14.63 16.68 16.10
C SER A 252 14.10 17.90 15.34
N ASP A 253 13.01 17.74 14.58
CA ASP A 253 12.30 18.82 13.90
C ASP A 253 11.05 19.22 14.69
N GLU A 254 10.90 20.51 15.01
CA GLU A 254 9.81 21.02 15.84
C GLU A 254 8.43 20.88 15.20
N ALA A 255 8.33 21.00 13.87
CA ALA A 255 7.06 20.85 13.17
C ALA A 255 6.64 19.38 13.16
N VAL A 256 7.56 18.46 12.85
CA VAL A 256 7.31 17.02 12.93
C VAL A 256 6.91 16.60 14.35
N ALA A 257 7.61 17.09 15.38
CA ALA A 257 7.29 16.79 16.78
C ALA A 257 5.86 17.25 17.14
N LYS A 258 5.46 18.43 16.65
CA LYS A 258 4.12 18.98 16.87
C LYS A 258 3.03 18.17 16.15
N LEU A 259 3.30 17.69 14.94
CA LEU A 259 2.37 16.84 14.18
C LEU A 259 2.09 15.54 14.93
N PHE A 260 3.13 14.80 15.32
CA PHE A 260 2.96 13.59 16.12
C PHE A 260 2.22 13.85 17.44
N ALA A 261 2.57 14.92 18.17
CA ALA A 261 1.90 15.27 19.42
C ALA A 261 0.39 15.56 19.25
N GLY A 262 -0.06 15.93 18.05
CA GLY A 262 -1.46 16.14 17.71
C GLY A 262 -2.24 14.86 17.34
N MET A 263 -1.54 13.76 17.04
CA MET A 263 -2.18 12.51 16.60
C MET A 263 -2.82 11.74 17.78
N PRO A 264 -3.75 10.81 17.51
CA PRO A 264 -4.12 9.76 18.47
C PRO A 264 -2.90 8.90 18.84
N ARG A 265 -2.93 8.27 20.02
CA ARG A 265 -1.79 7.47 20.49
C ARG A 265 -1.55 6.26 19.59
N GLU A 266 -2.62 5.59 19.20
CA GLU A 266 -2.62 4.46 18.28
C GLU A 266 -1.96 4.80 16.93
N ASN A 267 -2.11 6.03 16.42
CA ASN A 267 -1.50 6.47 15.16
C ASN A 267 -0.01 6.87 15.33
N ARG A 268 0.55 6.75 16.54
CA ARG A 268 1.98 6.97 16.83
C ARG A 268 2.77 5.71 17.15
N ILE A 269 2.11 4.56 17.23
CA ILE A 269 2.76 3.29 17.56
C ILE A 269 3.46 2.77 16.32
N VAL A 270 4.78 2.50 16.43
CA VAL A 270 5.55 1.84 15.37
C VAL A 270 4.97 0.45 15.15
N CYS A 271 4.41 0.23 13.97
CA CYS A 271 3.54 -0.90 13.69
C CYS A 271 4.05 -1.81 12.58
N GLU A 272 5.08 -1.39 11.84
CA GLU A 272 5.74 -2.16 10.79
C GLU A 272 7.23 -1.85 10.74
N LEU A 273 8.01 -2.87 10.38
CA LEU A 273 9.33 -2.75 9.79
C LEU A 273 9.32 -3.47 8.45
N GLY A 274 9.70 -2.79 7.38
CA GLY A 274 9.87 -3.41 6.08
C GLY A 274 11.21 -3.10 5.42
N LEU A 275 11.55 -3.96 4.46
CA LEU A 275 12.83 -3.96 3.74
C LEU A 275 12.55 -4.03 2.24
N GLY A 276 12.90 -2.96 1.53
CA GLY A 276 12.74 -2.88 0.09
C GLY A 276 13.71 -3.81 -0.65
N MET A 277 13.20 -4.44 -1.71
CA MET A 277 13.87 -5.50 -2.48
C MET A 277 13.69 -5.35 -4.00
N ASN A 278 12.88 -4.42 -4.48
CA ASN A 278 12.71 -4.16 -5.92
C ASN A 278 13.97 -3.49 -6.50
N PRO A 279 14.74 -4.18 -7.37
CA PRO A 279 15.99 -3.66 -7.87
C PRO A 279 15.81 -2.54 -8.89
N ASN A 280 14.61 -2.35 -9.44
CA ASN A 280 14.35 -1.39 -10.49
C ASN A 280 13.91 -0.02 -10.00
N VAL A 281 13.51 0.11 -8.74
CA VAL A 281 13.39 1.44 -8.12
C VAL A 281 14.81 1.92 -7.78
N LYS A 282 15.24 3.04 -8.37
CA LYS A 282 16.66 3.48 -8.33
C LYS A 282 16.96 4.59 -7.34
N SER A 283 15.96 5.35 -6.93
CA SER A 283 16.12 6.49 -6.03
C SER A 283 14.79 6.82 -5.36
N LEU A 284 14.90 7.37 -4.15
CA LEU A 284 13.77 7.95 -3.44
C LEU A 284 13.20 9.12 -4.26
N CYS A 285 11.88 9.24 -4.25
CA CYS A 285 11.14 10.30 -4.94
C CYS A 285 10.11 10.99 -4.05
N GLY A 286 9.92 10.52 -2.81
CA GLY A 286 8.91 11.04 -1.89
C GLY A 286 7.53 10.44 -2.12
N TYR A 287 7.41 9.44 -3.00
CA TYR A 287 6.19 8.66 -3.17
C TYR A 287 6.38 7.30 -2.52
N THR A 288 5.80 7.15 -1.33
CA THR A 288 5.98 6.00 -0.42
C THR A 288 5.83 4.65 -1.12
N VAL A 289 4.79 4.47 -1.94
CA VAL A 289 4.50 3.20 -2.67
C VAL A 289 5.68 2.76 -3.56
N LEU A 290 6.49 3.69 -4.07
CA LEU A 290 7.73 3.35 -4.80
C LEU A 290 8.91 3.21 -3.85
N ASP A 291 9.06 4.17 -2.94
CA ASP A 291 10.23 4.33 -2.10
C ASP A 291 10.42 3.14 -1.13
N GLU A 292 9.33 2.62 -0.55
CA GLU A 292 9.36 1.49 0.38
C GLU A 292 9.82 0.19 -0.29
N LYS A 293 9.52 0.03 -1.58
CA LYS A 293 9.90 -1.15 -2.36
C LYS A 293 11.35 -1.12 -2.82
N MET A 294 12.03 0.03 -2.74
CA MET A 294 13.37 0.21 -3.29
C MET A 294 14.40 -0.74 -2.67
N ALA A 295 15.10 -1.53 -3.48
CA ALA A 295 16.16 -2.41 -2.99
C ALA A 295 17.20 -1.66 -2.13
N GLY A 296 17.34 -2.09 -0.88
CA GLY A 296 18.31 -1.52 0.07
C GLY A 296 17.80 -0.34 0.89
N THR A 297 16.51 -0.01 0.83
CA THR A 297 15.85 0.82 1.84
C THR A 297 15.30 -0.04 2.97
N PHE A 298 15.01 0.62 4.08
CA PHE A 298 14.08 0.11 5.07
C PHE A 298 12.94 1.14 5.18
N HIS A 299 11.80 0.70 5.70
CA HIS A 299 10.79 1.61 6.21
C HIS A 299 10.33 1.18 7.60
N ILE A 300 9.86 2.15 8.36
CA ILE A 300 9.01 1.89 9.52
C ILE A 300 7.67 2.55 9.30
N ALA A 301 6.60 1.92 9.77
CA ALA A 301 5.28 2.53 9.77
C ALA A 301 4.83 2.87 11.19
N VAL A 302 3.94 3.86 11.31
CA VAL A 302 3.11 4.05 12.50
C VAL A 302 1.64 3.79 12.21
N GLY A 303 0.91 3.26 13.18
CA GLY A 303 -0.54 3.06 13.07
C GLY A 303 -0.97 1.61 12.98
N ALA A 304 -1.90 1.28 12.08
CA ALA A 304 -2.61 0.00 12.08
C ALA A 304 -1.73 -1.16 11.61
N ASN A 305 -1.75 -2.31 12.32
CA ASN A 305 -1.04 -3.52 11.92
C ASN A 305 -1.79 -4.84 12.18
N VAL A 306 -3.08 -4.78 12.54
CA VAL A 306 -3.92 -5.97 12.77
C VAL A 306 -3.99 -6.86 11.53
N MET A 307 -3.92 -6.25 10.34
CA MET A 307 -4.05 -6.92 9.04
C MET A 307 -2.92 -7.93 8.77
N PHE A 308 -1.75 -7.76 9.42
CA PHE A 308 -0.55 -8.54 9.14
C PHE A 308 0.16 -9.06 10.40
N GLY A 309 -0.59 -9.25 11.49
CA GLY A 309 -0.16 -10.01 12.66
C GLY A 309 0.18 -9.19 13.91
N GLY A 310 -0.07 -7.89 13.89
CA GLY A 310 -0.01 -7.02 15.07
C GLY A 310 -1.34 -6.92 15.84
N ALA A 311 -1.37 -6.04 16.84
CA ALA A 311 -2.51 -5.81 17.74
C ALA A 311 -2.93 -4.33 17.81
N ASN A 312 -2.20 -3.41 17.17
CA ASN A 312 -2.52 -1.99 17.21
C ASN A 312 -3.68 -1.68 16.24
N GLN A 313 -4.83 -1.34 16.83
CA GLN A 313 -5.99 -0.84 16.11
C GLN A 313 -5.88 0.67 15.99
N ALA A 314 -5.54 1.15 14.79
CA ALA A 314 -5.42 2.55 14.45
C ALA A 314 -6.27 2.85 13.21
N THR A 315 -6.52 4.14 12.95
CA THR A 315 -7.26 4.55 11.74
C THR A 315 -6.34 4.70 10.53
N ASP A 316 -5.06 4.97 10.79
CA ASP A 316 -4.09 5.34 9.78
C ASP A 316 -2.95 4.31 9.76
N HIS A 317 -2.22 4.27 8.64
CA HIS A 317 -0.97 3.55 8.47
C HIS A 317 -0.07 4.45 7.63
N THR A 318 1.06 4.87 8.20
CA THR A 318 1.96 5.85 7.56
C THR A 318 3.39 5.35 7.60
N ASP A 319 3.94 5.04 6.43
CA ASP A 319 5.31 4.59 6.25
C ASP A 319 6.29 5.74 6.10
N PHE A 320 7.46 5.56 6.70
CA PHE A 320 8.62 6.44 6.57
C PHE A 320 9.80 5.64 6.03
N VAL A 321 10.27 6.02 4.85
CA VAL A 321 11.31 5.29 4.13
C VAL A 321 12.68 5.93 4.39
N GLY A 322 13.67 5.10 4.71
CA GLY A 322 15.03 5.52 4.97
C GLY A 322 16.08 4.58 4.39
N LYS A 323 17.34 4.96 4.55
CA LYS A 323 18.50 4.13 4.23
C LYS A 323 19.30 3.89 5.50
N GLY A 324 19.71 2.66 5.71
CA GLY A 324 20.42 2.25 6.91
C GLY A 324 20.82 0.79 6.84
N LYS A 325 21.45 0.31 7.92
CA LYS A 325 21.75 -1.11 8.09
C LYS A 325 20.74 -1.70 9.04
N VAL A 326 20.04 -2.76 8.61
CA VAL A 326 19.14 -3.52 9.47
C VAL A 326 19.81 -4.82 9.90
N GLU A 327 19.95 -5.01 11.20
CA GLU A 327 20.42 -6.27 11.80
C GLU A 327 19.23 -7.04 12.37
N VAL A 328 18.96 -8.22 11.81
CA VAL A 328 17.89 -9.11 12.29
C VAL A 328 18.53 -10.32 12.99
N LYS A 329 18.05 -10.64 14.20
CA LYS A 329 18.61 -11.66 15.10
C LYS A 329 17.51 -12.50 15.74
#